data_AF-A0A483AK46-F1
#
_entry.id   AF-A0A483AK46-F1
#
_cell.length_a   1.000
_cell.length_b   1.000
_cell.length_c   1.000
_cell.angle_alpha   90.00
_cell.angle_beta   90.00
_cell.angle_gamma   90.00
#
_symmetry.space_group_name_H-M   'P 1'
#
loop_
_entity.id
_entity.type
_entity.pdbx_description
1 polymer ?
#
loop_
_entity_poly.entity_id
_entity_poly.type
_entity_poly.pdbx_seq_one_letter_code
_entity_poly.pdbx_strand_id
1 'polypeptide(L)' 'MYANYSKWIKQEIKGSKTYNKPILAVNPFGQQKKSGVVLDNADKAVGWNKKPVISAIWNLYRG' A
#
# COMPACT_ATOMS: atom_id res chain seq x y z
N MET A 1 5.75 -17.21 -7.60
CA MET A 1 5.35 -16.24 -8.64
C MET A 1 5.74 -14.85 -8.16
N TYR A 2 6.81 -14.32 -8.76
CA TYR A 2 7.61 -13.11 -8.46
C TYR A 2 8.10 -12.88 -7.01
N ALA A 3 9.04 -13.71 -6.57
CA ALA A 3 9.85 -13.46 -5.37
C ALA A 3 10.71 -12.17 -5.46
N ASN A 4 10.86 -11.60 -6.66
CA ASN A 4 11.72 -10.45 -6.91
C ASN A 4 11.08 -9.11 -6.52
N TYR A 5 9.74 -8.99 -6.50
CA TYR A 5 9.11 -7.73 -6.06
C TYR A 5 9.19 -7.54 -4.54
N SER A 6 9.21 -8.64 -3.80
CA SER A 6 9.21 -8.61 -2.33
C SER A 6 10.44 -7.93 -1.73
N LYS A 7 11.62 -7.94 -2.40
CA LYS A 7 12.83 -7.30 -1.85
C LYS A 7 12.71 -5.78 -1.92
N TRP A 8 12.42 -5.21 -3.09
CA TRP A 8 12.30 -3.74 -3.21
C TRP A 8 11.08 -3.22 -2.48
N ILE A 9 9.94 -3.94 -2.49
CA ILE A 9 8.76 -3.56 -1.71
C ILE A 9 9.11 -3.45 -0.23
N LYS A 10 9.85 -4.42 0.31
CA LYS A 10 10.30 -4.37 1.71
C LYS A 10 11.26 -3.19 1.96
N GLN A 11 12.09 -2.81 0.99
CA GLN A 11 12.96 -1.64 1.13
C GLN A 11 12.15 -0.34 1.12
N GLU A 12 11.16 -0.20 0.23
CA GLU A 12 10.25 0.95 0.19
C GLU A 12 9.40 1.06 1.46
N ILE A 13 8.88 -0.07 1.98
CA ILE A 13 8.16 -0.11 3.26
C ILE A 13 9.08 0.36 4.39
N LYS A 14 10.34 -0.11 4.44
CA LYS A 14 11.32 0.34 5.43
C LYS A 14 11.60 1.82 5.31
N GLY A 15 11.84 2.33 4.11
CA GLY A 15 12.07 3.74 3.85
C GLY A 15 10.88 4.59 4.30
N SER A 16 9.66 4.19 3.93
CA SER A 16 8.43 4.88 4.33
C SER A 16 8.31 4.96 5.86
N LYS A 17 8.59 3.87 6.57
CA LYS A 17 8.63 3.87 8.05
C LYS A 17 9.71 4.81 8.61
N THR A 18 10.91 4.81 8.02
CA THR A 18 12.00 5.71 8.44
C THR A 18 11.65 7.18 8.24
N TYR A 19 11.00 7.52 7.13
CA TYR A 19 10.60 8.90 6.82
C TYR A 19 9.21 9.27 7.37
N ASN A 20 8.62 8.40 8.18
CA ASN A 20 7.26 8.53 8.72
C ASN A 20 6.23 8.89 7.63
N LYS A 21 6.36 8.25 6.46
CA LYS A 21 5.46 8.41 5.32
C LYS A 21 4.38 7.33 5.36
N PRO A 22 3.10 7.71 5.22
CA PRO A 22 2.01 6.75 5.23
C PRO A 22 2.03 5.89 3.96
N ILE A 23 1.63 4.63 4.09
CA ILE A 23 1.55 3.65 3.03
C ILE A 23 0.09 3.37 2.68
N LEU A 24 -0.29 3.66 1.44
CA LEU A 24 -1.62 3.35 0.89
C LEU A 24 -1.56 2.13 -0.02
N ALA A 25 -2.17 1.02 0.40
CA ALA A 25 -2.33 -0.18 -0.43
C ALA A 25 -3.51 -0.02 -1.39
N VAL A 26 -3.29 -0.28 -2.69
CA VAL A 26 -4.35 -0.26 -3.71
C VAL A 26 -4.51 -1.65 -4.32
N ASN A 27 -5.69 -2.24 -4.12
CA ASN A 27 -6.01 -3.59 -4.56
C ASN A 27 -6.77 -3.56 -5.90
N PRO A 28 -6.19 -4.11 -6.98
CA PRO A 28 -6.88 -4.23 -8.26
C PRO A 28 -8.02 -5.25 -8.20
N PHE A 29 -9.03 -5.04 -9.04
CA PHE A 29 -10.18 -5.94 -9.14
C PHE A 29 -9.74 -7.36 -9.55
N GLY A 30 -10.34 -8.37 -8.92
CA GLY A 30 -10.07 -9.78 -9.24
C GLY A 30 -8.77 -10.35 -8.66
N GLN A 31 -7.99 -9.58 -7.89
CA GLN A 31 -6.77 -10.10 -7.26
C GLN A 31 -7.09 -10.88 -5.97
N GLN A 32 -7.18 -12.20 -6.08
CA GLN A 32 -7.40 -13.10 -4.93
C GLN A 32 -6.14 -13.28 -4.06
N LYS A 33 -4.94 -13.14 -4.65
CA LYS A 33 -3.66 -13.16 -3.92
C LYS A 33 -3.27 -11.76 -3.48
N LYS A 34 -3.86 -11.33 -2.37
CA LYS A 34 -3.43 -10.15 -1.63
C LYS A 34 -1.98 -10.34 -1.20
N SER A 35 -1.08 -9.43 -1.59
CA SER A 35 0.31 -9.47 -1.14
C SER A 35 0.37 -9.09 0.34
N GLY A 36 0.31 -10.10 1.24
CA GLY A 36 0.15 -9.91 2.69
C GLY A 36 1.14 -8.89 3.27
N VAL A 37 2.40 -8.94 2.85
CA VAL A 37 3.47 -8.05 3.32
C VAL A 37 3.13 -6.56 3.14
N VAL A 38 2.45 -6.16 2.06
CA VAL A 38 2.07 -4.76 1.84
C VAL A 38 0.89 -4.37 2.72
N LEU A 39 -0.13 -5.24 2.80
CA LEU A 39 -1.32 -4.98 3.60
C LEU A 39 -1.01 -4.93 5.10
N ASP A 40 -0.13 -5.81 5.58
CA ASP A 40 0.32 -5.86 6.97
C ASP A 40 1.09 -4.61 7.39
N ASN A 41 1.61 -3.85 6.43
CA ASN A 41 2.41 -2.64 6.66
C ASN A 41 1.73 -1.37 6.14
N ALA A 42 0.52 -1.45 5.57
CA ALA A 42 -0.19 -0.30 5.04
C ALA A 42 -1.09 0.32 6.10
N ASP A 43 -1.08 1.66 6.18
CA ASP A 43 -1.97 2.43 7.05
C ASP A 43 -3.42 2.36 6.55
N LYS A 44 -3.61 2.19 5.24
CA LYS A 44 -4.92 2.05 4.62
C LYS A 44 -4.87 1.19 3.38
N ALA A 45 -5.92 0.42 3.15
CA ALA A 45 -6.11 -0.36 1.93
C ALA A 45 -7.40 0.05 1.24
N VAL A 46 -7.36 0.25 -0.08
CA VAL A 46 -8.53 0.60 -0.90
C VAL A 46 -8.57 -0.23 -2.18
N GLY A 47 -9.76 -0.37 -2.77
CA GLY A 47 -9.88 -0.92 -4.11
C GLY A 47 -9.38 0.05 -5.19
N TRP A 48 -9.09 -0.47 -6.37
CA TRP A 48 -8.67 0.29 -7.55
C TRP A 48 -9.83 1.11 -8.15
N ASN A 49 -10.23 2.18 -7.46
CA ASN A 49 -11.29 3.09 -7.85
C ASN A 49 -10.85 4.54 -7.63
N LYS A 50 -11.26 5.45 -8.53
CA LYS A 50 -10.89 6.88 -8.45
C LYS A 50 -11.26 7.51 -7.10
N LYS A 51 -12.51 7.37 -6.66
CA LYS A 51 -13.02 8.02 -5.44
C LYS A 51 -12.31 7.50 -4.16
N PRO A 52 -12.24 6.18 -3.91
CA PRO A 52 -11.54 5.63 -2.74
C PRO A 52 -10.06 6.03 -2.68
N VAL A 53 -9.33 5.94 -3.79
CA VAL A 53 -7.89 6.30 -3.82
C VAL A 53 -7.69 7.77 -3.44
N ILE A 54 -8.41 8.69 -4.07
CA ILE A 54 -8.32 10.12 -3.76
C ILE A 54 -8.66 10.39 -2.29
N SER A 55 -9.75 9.82 -1.79
CA SER A 55 -10.16 10.00 -0.39
C SER A 55 -9.13 9.47 0.60
N ALA A 56 -8.47 8.36 0.29
CA ALA A 56 -7.46 7.76 1.14
C ALA A 56 -6.19 8.61 1.19
N ILE A 57 -5.72 9.14 0.05
CA ILE A 57 -4.58 10.07 0.01
C ILE A 57 -4.85 11.29 0.88
N TRP A 58 -6.01 11.92 0.73
CA TRP A 58 -6.39 13.09 1.52
C TRP A 58 -6.51 12.82 3.01
N ASN A 59 -6.95 11.61 3.39
CA ASN A 59 -7.07 11.20 4.78
C ASN A 59 -5.70 10.93 5.41
N LEU A 60 -4.80 10.29 4.68
CA LEU A 60 -3.42 10.04 5.13
C LEU A 60 -2.55 11.30 5.17
N TYR A 61 -2.84 12.29 4.32
CA TYR A 61 -2.11 13.56 4.33
C TYR A 61 -2.50 14.48 5.50
N ARG A 62 -3.76 14.41 5.95
CA ARG A 62 -4.30 15.26 7.02
C ARG A 62 -4.22 14.62 8.41
N GLY A 63 -3.86 13.34 8.49
CA GLY A 63 -3.73 12.58 9.73
C GLY A 63 -2.35 12.72 10.36
#